data_AF-A0A9E5TPZ7-F1
#
_entry.id   AF-A0A9E5TPZ7-F1
#
_cell.length_a   1.000
_cell.length_b   1.000
_cell.length_c   1.000
_cell.angle_alpha   90.00
_cell.angle_beta   90.00
_cell.angle_gamma   90.00
#
_symmetry.space_group_name_H-M   'P 1'
#
loop_
_entity.id
_entity.type
_entity.pdbx_description
1 polymer ?
#
loop_
_entity_poly.entity_id
_entity_poly.type
_entity_poly.pdbx_seq_one_letter_code
_entity_poly.pdbx_strand_id
1 'polypeptide(L)'
;MLGFLERLFGKSESRESRTTAAVMASDDLERIEEELKKITHGYEAARLLNRAGDLYLVKGDRQKALGRYGDAIDAYLQAGEYDNAMAVCRKIIRVVPEVIRTRRTLAWLCLGKGFLEIAREHIEAYTAASIEADLSPLAVQHLLLMAQYVDRPEFRDFLTDKLVELGDQEAAERVREGKAAEGVRAAGWTPVVFAAMLTPEELRRAATEGFEIKAPTGEAGVVDELESLLFDPEGAARAQMAEIEAAAQKESAPEEEVAAEVEEEEEHEAEKEEEEEEEEGEEEEEEEED
;
A
#
# COMPACT_ATOMS: atom_id res chain seq x y z
N MET A 1 -15.84 17.34 9.32
CA MET A 1 -14.36 17.26 9.40
C MET A 1 -13.68 17.16 8.02
N LEU A 2 -14.29 17.70 6.95
CA LEU A 2 -13.74 17.65 5.58
C LEU A 2 -13.01 18.93 5.13
N GLY A 3 -13.06 20.02 5.91
CA GLY A 3 -12.54 21.33 5.48
C GLY A 3 -11.06 21.63 5.76
N PHE A 4 -10.30 20.72 6.37
CA PHE A 4 -8.87 20.95 6.64
C PHE A 4 -7.99 20.56 5.43
N LEU A 5 -8.35 19.49 4.71
CA LEU A 5 -7.55 18.97 3.60
C LEU A 5 -7.79 19.74 2.28
N GLU A 6 -9.01 20.24 2.02
CA GLU A 6 -9.27 21.11 0.86
C GLU A 6 -8.52 22.45 0.92
N ARG A 7 -8.21 22.93 2.13
CA ARG A 7 -7.51 24.21 2.33
C ARG A 7 -6.01 24.14 2.09
N LEU A 8 -5.43 22.94 2.08
CA LEU A 8 -4.00 22.69 1.83
C LEU A 8 -3.67 22.50 0.35
N PHE A 9 -4.64 22.13 -0.49
CA PHE A 9 -4.42 21.83 -1.91
C PHE A 9 -5.10 22.82 -2.89
N GLY A 10 -5.82 23.83 -2.38
CA GLY A 10 -6.52 24.82 -3.19
C GLY A 10 -6.12 26.26 -2.91
N LYS A 11 -5.46 26.89 -3.91
CA LYS A 11 -5.10 28.32 -4.04
C LYS A 11 -3.80 28.74 -3.35
N SER A 12 -2.98 29.49 -4.10
CA SER A 12 -1.60 29.89 -3.75
C SER A 12 -1.51 30.56 -2.36
N GLU A 13 -1.22 29.79 -1.32
CA GLU A 13 -0.86 30.34 -0.01
C GLU A 13 0.44 31.14 -0.14
N SER A 14 0.43 32.38 0.37
CA SER A 14 1.61 33.23 0.45
C SER A 14 2.72 32.54 1.23
N ARG A 15 3.96 32.76 0.80
CA ARG A 15 5.17 32.16 1.41
C ARG A 15 5.27 32.43 2.93
N GLU A 16 4.77 33.58 3.39
CA GLU A 16 4.65 33.94 4.82
C GLU A 16 3.64 33.08 5.58
N SER A 17 2.50 32.74 4.98
CA SER A 17 1.46 31.90 5.61
C SER A 17 1.92 30.45 5.75
N ARG A 18 2.64 29.93 4.75
CA ARG A 18 3.26 28.59 4.82
C ARG A 18 4.36 28.52 5.89
N THR A 19 5.13 29.59 6.08
CA THR A 19 6.15 29.63 7.14
C THR A 19 5.52 29.70 8.53
N THR A 20 4.44 30.47 8.72
CA THR A 20 3.71 30.46 10.00
C THR A 20 3.09 29.10 10.31
N ALA A 21 2.48 28.44 9.32
CA ALA A 21 1.87 27.12 9.49
C ALA A 21 2.92 26.03 9.83
N ALA A 22 4.08 26.05 9.17
CA ALA A 22 5.17 25.13 9.45
C ALA A 22 5.80 25.34 10.85
N VAL A 23 5.88 26.60 11.31
CA VAL A 23 6.35 26.93 12.67
C VAL A 23 5.36 26.40 13.72
N MET A 24 4.06 26.71 13.57
CA MET A 24 3.02 26.20 14.48
C MET A 24 2.97 24.66 14.49
N ALA A 25 3.15 24.04 13.32
CA ALA A 25 3.21 22.59 13.20
C ALA A 25 4.43 22.00 13.93
N SER A 26 5.52 22.76 14.06
CA SER A 26 6.71 22.32 14.80
C SER A 26 6.46 22.32 16.31
N ASP A 27 5.89 23.40 16.86
CA ASP A 27 5.56 23.50 18.29
C ASP A 27 4.53 22.42 18.70
N ASP A 28 3.49 22.23 17.89
CA ASP A 28 2.49 21.19 18.14
C ASP A 28 3.07 19.78 18.02
N LEU A 29 3.98 19.55 17.08
CA LEU A 29 4.62 18.26 16.90
C LEU A 29 5.51 17.93 18.10
N GLU A 30 6.33 18.87 18.57
CA GLU A 30 7.18 18.66 19.76
C GLU A 30 6.34 18.26 20.98
N ARG A 31 5.20 18.93 21.19
CA ARG A 31 4.27 18.60 22.28
C ARG A 31 3.69 17.19 22.13
N ILE A 32 3.25 16.83 20.92
CA ILE A 32 2.68 15.50 20.65
C ILE A 32 3.73 14.40 20.86
N GLU A 33 4.95 14.61 20.40
CA GLU A 33 6.05 13.65 20.58
C GLU A 33 6.39 13.45 22.07
N GLU A 34 6.35 14.51 22.89
CA GLU A 34 6.50 14.39 24.35
C GLU A 34 5.32 13.68 25.04
N GLU A 35 4.11 13.83 24.52
CA GLU A 35 2.95 13.07 25.00
C GLU A 35 3.06 11.59 24.62
N LEU A 36 3.51 11.26 23.41
CA LEU A 36 3.72 9.89 22.94
C LEU A 36 4.82 9.14 23.72
N LYS A 37 5.80 9.85 24.29
CA LYS A 37 6.76 9.23 25.23
C LYS A 37 6.10 8.72 26.51
N LYS A 38 4.92 9.25 26.87
CA LYS A 38 4.18 8.89 28.09
C LYS A 38 3.07 7.89 27.80
N ILE A 39 2.48 7.94 26.60
CA ILE A 39 1.39 7.08 26.16
C ILE A 39 1.86 6.30 24.94
N THR A 40 2.17 5.03 25.15
CA THR A 40 2.77 4.19 24.12
C THR A 40 1.73 3.40 23.31
N HIS A 41 0.53 3.16 23.85
CA HIS A 41 -0.46 2.28 23.22
C HIS A 41 -1.91 2.75 23.43
N GLY A 42 -2.83 2.17 22.65
CA GLY A 42 -4.26 2.39 22.74
C GLY A 42 -4.79 3.56 21.90
N TYR A 43 -6.09 3.82 21.99
CA TYR A 43 -6.80 4.79 21.15
C TYR A 43 -6.20 6.20 21.18
N GLU A 44 -5.77 6.66 22.36
CA GLU A 44 -5.20 8.00 22.50
C GLU A 44 -3.83 8.11 21.82
N ALA A 45 -2.97 7.08 21.95
CA ALA A 45 -1.72 7.00 21.21
C ALA A 45 -1.99 7.01 19.70
N ALA A 46 -2.95 6.21 19.22
CA ALA A 46 -3.32 6.15 17.81
C ALA A 46 -3.76 7.52 17.25
N ARG A 47 -4.56 8.27 18.03
CA ARG A 47 -5.02 9.61 17.67
C ARG A 47 -3.87 10.61 17.59
N LEU A 48 -2.92 10.56 18.54
CA LEU A 48 -1.73 11.40 18.56
C LEU A 48 -0.77 11.07 17.41
N LEU A 49 -0.56 9.79 17.11
CA LEU A 49 0.26 9.33 15.97
C LEU A 49 -0.32 9.79 14.63
N ASN A 50 -1.62 9.64 14.41
CA ASN A 50 -2.30 10.14 13.21
C ASN A 50 -2.13 11.67 13.08
N ARG A 51 -2.25 12.40 14.19
CA ARG A 51 -2.03 13.85 14.20
C ARG A 51 -0.57 14.22 13.91
N ALA A 52 0.39 13.48 14.46
CA ALA A 52 1.81 13.67 14.16
C ALA A 52 2.08 13.48 12.65
N GLY A 53 1.48 12.47 12.04
CA GLY A 53 1.53 12.26 10.58
C GLY A 53 1.02 13.46 9.78
N ASP A 54 -0.11 14.04 10.18
CA ASP A 54 -0.65 15.25 9.53
C ASP A 54 0.33 16.43 9.65
N LEU A 55 0.98 16.61 10.81
CA LEU A 55 1.93 17.70 11.04
C LEU A 55 3.24 17.50 10.26
N TYR A 56 3.73 16.27 10.15
CA TYR A 56 4.88 15.96 9.29
C TYR A 56 4.58 16.26 7.82
N LEU A 57 3.36 15.98 7.33
CA LEU A 57 2.96 16.37 5.97
C LEU A 57 2.95 17.91 5.79
N VAL A 58 2.43 18.66 6.76
CA VAL A 58 2.46 20.13 6.72
C VAL A 58 3.90 20.66 6.65
N LYS A 59 4.85 19.96 7.28
CA LYS A 59 6.28 20.28 7.23
C LYS A 59 6.99 19.77 5.96
N GLY A 60 6.30 19.04 5.09
CA GLY A 60 6.86 18.43 3.89
C GLY A 60 7.66 17.14 4.13
N ASP A 61 7.70 16.63 5.36
CA ASP A 61 8.42 15.42 5.73
C ASP A 61 7.54 14.18 5.50
N ARG A 62 7.42 13.78 4.24
CA ARG A 62 6.56 12.66 3.83
C ARG A 62 6.98 11.34 4.47
N GLN A 63 8.28 11.08 4.58
CA GLN A 63 8.80 9.83 5.14
C GLN A 63 8.39 9.67 6.61
N LYS A 64 8.59 10.71 7.45
CA LYS A 64 8.13 10.65 8.85
C LYS A 64 6.62 10.61 8.98
N ALA A 65 5.91 11.29 8.08
CA ALA A 65 4.44 11.22 8.06
C ALA A 65 3.96 9.78 7.85
N LEU A 66 4.53 9.07 6.87
CA LEU A 66 4.21 7.67 6.60
C LEU A 66 4.51 6.76 7.79
N GLY A 67 5.66 6.96 8.45
CA GLY A 67 6.00 6.24 9.68
C GLY A 67 4.92 6.41 10.75
N ARG A 68 4.54 7.66 11.07
CA ARG A 68 3.52 7.94 12.09
C ARG A 68 2.13 7.48 11.71
N TYR A 69 1.77 7.48 10.42
CA TYR A 69 0.52 6.88 10.00
C TYR A 69 0.52 5.35 10.12
N GLY A 70 1.67 4.69 9.87
CA GLY A 70 1.83 3.25 10.12
C GLY A 70 1.60 2.92 11.59
N ASP A 71 2.32 3.60 12.48
CA ASP A 71 2.17 3.43 13.92
C ASP A 71 0.71 3.69 14.37
N ALA A 72 0.06 4.70 13.78
CA ALA A 72 -1.35 5.00 14.06
C ALA A 72 -2.29 3.87 13.63
N ILE A 73 -2.07 3.29 12.44
CA ILE A 73 -2.85 2.15 11.95
C ILE A 73 -2.72 0.99 12.93
N ASP A 74 -1.50 0.62 13.29
CA ASP A 74 -1.23 -0.50 14.18
C ASP A 74 -1.88 -0.26 15.57
N ALA A 75 -1.75 0.95 16.13
CA ALA A 75 -2.39 1.32 17.38
C ALA A 75 -3.93 1.33 17.31
N TYR A 76 -4.52 1.75 16.18
CA TYR A 76 -5.97 1.65 15.97
C TYR A 76 -6.44 0.20 15.85
N LEU A 77 -5.69 -0.66 15.16
CA LEU A 77 -6.01 -2.08 15.04
C LEU A 77 -6.01 -2.77 16.41
N GLN A 78 -4.99 -2.51 17.23
CA GLN A 78 -4.89 -3.02 18.60
C GLN A 78 -6.02 -2.50 19.50
N ALA A 79 -6.44 -1.24 19.31
CA ALA A 79 -7.55 -0.65 20.06
C ALA A 79 -8.95 -1.13 19.60
N GLY A 80 -9.05 -1.95 18.55
CA GLY A 80 -10.33 -2.38 17.96
C GLY A 80 -11.03 -1.31 17.12
N GLU A 81 -10.30 -0.27 16.72
CA GLU A 81 -10.81 0.95 16.09
C GLU A 81 -10.65 0.88 14.57
N TYR A 82 -11.25 -0.15 13.95
CA TYR A 82 -11.02 -0.52 12.56
C TYR A 82 -11.43 0.54 11.54
N ASP A 83 -12.52 1.28 11.80
CA ASP A 83 -12.94 2.39 10.93
C ASP A 83 -11.91 3.53 10.89
N ASN A 84 -11.28 3.80 12.03
CA ASN A 84 -10.22 4.80 12.13
C ASN A 84 -8.95 4.32 11.40
N ALA A 85 -8.57 3.06 11.56
CA ALA A 85 -7.47 2.45 10.78
C ALA A 85 -7.73 2.56 9.26
N MET A 86 -8.94 2.22 8.79
CA MET A 86 -9.31 2.36 7.37
C MET A 86 -9.20 3.81 6.89
N ALA A 87 -9.63 4.77 7.71
CA ALA A 87 -9.54 6.19 7.36
C ALA A 87 -8.09 6.67 7.22
N VAL A 88 -7.18 6.18 8.07
CA VAL A 88 -5.74 6.45 7.95
C VAL A 88 -5.16 5.79 6.69
N CYS A 89 -5.49 4.53 6.41
CA CYS A 89 -5.04 3.86 5.17
C CYS A 89 -5.45 4.64 3.91
N ARG A 90 -6.72 5.05 3.82
CA ARG A 90 -7.21 5.87 2.71
C ARG A 90 -6.55 7.24 2.63
N LYS A 91 -6.08 7.79 3.75
CA LYS A 91 -5.33 9.04 3.78
C LYS A 91 -3.94 8.82 3.17
N ILE A 92 -3.22 7.78 3.58
CA ILE A 92 -1.90 7.43 3.04
C ILE A 92 -2.00 7.21 1.53
N ILE A 93 -2.93 6.38 1.06
CA ILE A 93 -3.05 6.04 -0.38
C ILE A 93 -3.29 7.28 -1.26
N ARG A 94 -3.96 8.31 -0.74
CA ARG A 94 -4.16 9.59 -1.46
C ARG A 94 -2.88 10.41 -1.59
N VAL A 95 -1.92 10.22 -0.71
CA VAL A 95 -0.65 10.97 -0.67
C VAL A 95 0.46 10.17 -1.33
N VAL A 96 0.50 8.86 -1.10
CA VAL A 96 1.49 7.92 -1.63
C VAL A 96 0.72 6.67 -2.06
N PRO A 97 0.32 6.57 -3.34
CA PRO A 97 -0.47 5.46 -3.83
C PRO A 97 0.30 4.14 -3.79
N GLU A 98 1.63 4.13 -3.91
CA GLU A 98 2.41 2.89 -4.04
C GLU A 98 2.74 2.18 -2.72
N VAL A 99 2.13 2.59 -1.59
CA VAL A 99 2.42 1.95 -0.29
C VAL A 99 1.73 0.58 -0.19
N ILE A 100 2.48 -0.47 -0.52
CA ILE A 100 2.04 -1.88 -0.56
C ILE A 100 1.41 -2.31 0.77
N ARG A 101 2.11 -2.13 1.91
CA ARG A 101 1.58 -2.48 3.25
C ARG A 101 0.22 -1.85 3.50
N THR A 102 0.03 -0.58 3.14
CA THR A 102 -1.23 0.13 3.38
C THR A 102 -2.38 -0.42 2.55
N ARG A 103 -2.15 -0.69 1.25
CA ARG A 103 -3.18 -1.28 0.38
C ARG A 103 -3.59 -2.66 0.87
N ARG A 104 -2.61 -3.49 1.23
CA ARG A 104 -2.82 -4.80 1.84
C ARG A 104 -3.65 -4.73 3.13
N THR A 105 -3.28 -3.85 4.06
CA THR A 105 -4.04 -3.66 5.31
C THR A 105 -5.46 -3.18 5.04
N LEU A 106 -5.65 -2.28 4.08
CA LEU A 106 -6.98 -1.81 3.71
C LEU A 106 -7.83 -2.92 3.05
N ALA A 107 -7.24 -3.79 2.24
CA ALA A 107 -7.91 -4.98 1.70
C ALA A 107 -8.41 -5.90 2.82
N TRP A 108 -7.56 -6.22 3.79
CA TRP A 108 -7.93 -7.02 4.98
C TRP A 108 -9.06 -6.38 5.79
N LEU A 109 -9.00 -5.07 6.02
CA LEU A 109 -10.06 -4.34 6.72
C LEU A 109 -11.39 -4.36 5.94
N CYS A 110 -11.34 -4.27 4.60
CA CYS A 110 -12.52 -4.39 3.74
C CYS A 110 -13.10 -5.81 3.77
N LEU A 111 -12.26 -6.85 3.76
CA LEU A 111 -12.68 -8.24 3.96
C LEU A 111 -13.38 -8.44 5.31
N GLY A 112 -12.81 -7.88 6.39
CA GLY A 112 -13.42 -7.87 7.73
C GLY A 112 -14.84 -7.31 7.75
N LYS A 113 -15.08 -6.24 6.97
CA LYS A 113 -16.42 -5.63 6.82
C LYS A 113 -17.31 -6.35 5.80
N GLY A 114 -16.75 -7.25 4.99
CA GLY A 114 -17.44 -7.88 3.86
C GLY A 114 -17.63 -6.94 2.67
N PHE A 115 -16.82 -5.89 2.54
CA PHE A 115 -16.77 -5.00 1.39
C PHE A 115 -15.90 -5.60 0.30
N LEU A 116 -16.37 -6.71 -0.29
CA LEU A 116 -15.55 -7.54 -1.18
C LEU A 116 -15.10 -6.79 -2.44
N GLU A 117 -15.94 -6.00 -3.09
CA GLU A 117 -15.52 -5.27 -4.30
C GLU A 117 -14.43 -4.23 -4.01
N ILE A 118 -14.52 -3.53 -2.87
CA ILE A 118 -13.47 -2.59 -2.45
C ILE A 118 -12.19 -3.35 -2.08
N ALA A 119 -12.32 -4.54 -1.47
CA ALA A 119 -11.17 -5.40 -1.21
C ALA A 119 -10.47 -5.82 -2.52
N ARG A 120 -11.24 -6.17 -3.57
CA ARG A 120 -10.68 -6.54 -4.88
C ARG A 120 -9.87 -5.42 -5.49
N GLU A 121 -10.40 -4.19 -5.49
CA GLU A 121 -9.68 -3.00 -5.99
C GLU A 121 -8.31 -2.83 -5.30
N HIS A 122 -8.28 -2.97 -3.97
CA HIS A 122 -7.04 -2.88 -3.23
C HIS A 122 -6.12 -4.08 -3.42
N ILE A 123 -6.67 -5.28 -3.65
CA ILE A 123 -5.91 -6.49 -3.99
C ILE A 123 -5.22 -6.33 -5.34
N GLU A 124 -5.96 -5.90 -6.36
CA GLU A 124 -5.41 -5.63 -7.69
C GLU A 124 -4.24 -4.65 -7.62
N ALA A 125 -4.45 -3.50 -6.96
CA ALA A 125 -3.44 -2.48 -6.87
C ALA A 125 -2.21 -2.92 -6.05
N TYR A 126 -2.37 -3.66 -4.95
CA TYR A 126 -1.19 -4.14 -4.22
C TYR A 126 -0.48 -5.27 -4.97
N THR A 127 -1.20 -6.15 -5.70
CA THR A 127 -0.57 -7.21 -6.50
C THR A 127 0.32 -6.61 -7.57
N ALA A 128 -0.18 -5.63 -8.33
CA ALA A 128 0.61 -4.90 -9.33
C ALA A 128 1.86 -4.26 -8.71
N ALA A 129 1.69 -3.47 -7.64
CA ALA A 129 2.82 -2.84 -6.94
C ALA A 129 3.82 -3.87 -6.36
N SER A 130 3.35 -5.07 -5.95
CA SER A 130 4.22 -6.12 -5.44
C SER A 130 5.05 -6.78 -6.53
N ILE A 131 4.49 -6.94 -7.74
CA ILE A 131 5.22 -7.43 -8.91
C ILE A 131 6.32 -6.44 -9.27
N GLU A 132 5.97 -5.15 -9.40
CA GLU A 132 6.93 -4.10 -9.72
C GLU A 132 8.05 -4.00 -8.69
N ALA A 133 7.76 -4.25 -7.42
CA ALA A 133 8.73 -4.18 -6.32
C ALA A 133 9.51 -5.49 -6.06
N ASP A 134 9.31 -6.54 -6.87
CA ASP A 134 9.87 -7.88 -6.65
C ASP A 134 9.55 -8.46 -5.26
N LEU A 135 8.33 -8.16 -4.77
CA LEU A 135 7.78 -8.63 -3.50
C LEU A 135 6.68 -9.69 -3.70
N SER A 136 6.61 -10.30 -4.89
CA SER A 136 5.62 -11.32 -5.22
C SER A 136 5.50 -12.45 -4.20
N PRO A 137 6.59 -13.01 -3.63
CA PRO A 137 6.48 -14.07 -2.63
C PRO A 137 5.69 -13.65 -1.38
N LEU A 138 5.78 -12.38 -0.97
CA LEU A 138 5.06 -11.86 0.20
C LEU A 138 3.57 -11.67 -0.13
N ALA A 139 3.27 -11.18 -1.33
CA ALA A 139 1.90 -11.04 -1.81
C ALA A 139 1.19 -12.40 -1.91
N VAL A 140 1.89 -13.44 -2.37
CA VAL A 140 1.39 -14.82 -2.39
C VAL A 140 0.98 -15.28 -0.99
N GLN A 141 1.83 -15.06 0.03
CA GLN A 141 1.49 -15.44 1.42
C GLN A 141 0.22 -14.77 1.91
N HIS A 142 0.01 -13.49 1.57
CA HIS A 142 -1.22 -12.77 1.93
C HIS A 142 -2.45 -13.31 1.21
N LEU A 143 -2.36 -13.57 -0.10
CA LEU A 143 -3.48 -14.11 -0.87
C LEU A 143 -3.88 -15.51 -0.39
N LEU A 144 -2.89 -16.36 -0.07
CA LEU A 144 -3.14 -17.67 0.55
C LEU A 144 -3.86 -17.53 1.89
N LEU A 145 -3.42 -16.58 2.73
CA LEU A 145 -4.09 -16.32 4.00
C LEU A 145 -5.52 -15.79 3.80
N MET A 146 -5.75 -14.88 2.84
CA MET A 146 -7.10 -14.41 2.49
C MET A 146 -8.00 -15.57 2.03
N ALA A 147 -7.47 -16.48 1.21
CA ALA A 147 -8.22 -17.63 0.71
C ALA A 147 -8.63 -18.62 1.83
N GLN A 148 -7.93 -18.65 2.96
CA GLN A 148 -8.35 -19.46 4.10
C GLN A 148 -9.64 -18.94 4.75
N TYR A 149 -9.94 -17.64 4.60
CA TYR A 149 -11.08 -16.99 5.26
C TYR A 149 -12.13 -16.41 4.30
N VAL A 150 -11.95 -16.55 2.98
CA VAL A 150 -12.99 -16.17 2.01
C VAL A 150 -13.55 -17.42 1.34
N ASP A 151 -14.81 -17.70 1.64
CA ASP A 151 -15.54 -18.88 1.12
C ASP A 151 -16.24 -18.59 -0.22
N ARG A 152 -16.51 -17.32 -0.52
CA ARG A 152 -17.28 -16.93 -1.70
C ARG A 152 -16.57 -17.37 -2.99
N PRO A 153 -17.16 -18.27 -3.82
CA PRO A 153 -16.49 -18.85 -4.97
C PRO A 153 -15.90 -17.81 -5.92
N GLU A 154 -16.68 -16.78 -6.28
CA GLU A 154 -16.22 -15.75 -7.22
C GLU A 154 -15.01 -14.96 -6.69
N PHE A 155 -14.90 -14.82 -5.37
CA PHE A 155 -13.75 -14.15 -4.75
C PHE A 155 -12.53 -15.09 -4.68
N ARG A 156 -12.76 -16.40 -4.49
CA ARG A 156 -11.68 -17.39 -4.54
C ARG A 156 -11.09 -17.49 -5.95
N ASP A 157 -11.93 -17.49 -6.98
CA ASP A 157 -11.49 -17.45 -8.38
C ASP A 157 -10.63 -16.21 -8.65
N PHE A 158 -11.08 -15.05 -8.16
CA PHE A 158 -10.29 -13.82 -8.22
C PHE A 158 -8.92 -13.94 -7.51
N LEU A 159 -8.85 -14.53 -6.30
CA LEU A 159 -7.58 -14.75 -5.61
C LEU A 159 -6.68 -15.72 -6.39
N THR A 160 -7.26 -16.76 -6.99
CA THR A 160 -6.56 -17.70 -7.87
C THR A 160 -5.96 -16.98 -9.08
N ASP A 161 -6.70 -16.10 -9.75
CA ASP A 161 -6.19 -15.32 -10.88
C ASP A 161 -5.00 -14.45 -10.46
N LYS A 162 -5.08 -13.81 -9.28
CA LYS A 162 -3.99 -12.98 -8.74
C LYS A 162 -2.75 -13.79 -8.35
N LEU A 163 -2.92 -15.03 -7.89
CA LEU A 163 -1.81 -15.94 -7.62
C LEU A 163 -1.09 -16.37 -8.90
N VAL A 164 -1.83 -16.61 -9.98
CA VAL A 164 -1.25 -16.88 -11.31
C VAL A 164 -0.47 -15.66 -11.82
N GLU A 165 -1.03 -14.45 -11.66
CA GLU A 165 -0.37 -13.20 -12.04
C GLU A 165 0.96 -12.98 -11.29
N LEU A 166 1.02 -13.40 -10.03
CA LEU A 166 2.24 -13.38 -9.21
C LEU A 166 3.24 -14.50 -9.55
N GLY A 167 2.89 -15.39 -10.48
CA GLY A 167 3.74 -16.49 -10.93
C GLY A 167 3.65 -17.78 -10.09
N ASP A 168 2.71 -17.88 -9.14
CA ASP A 168 2.57 -19.05 -8.26
C ASP A 168 1.34 -19.89 -8.62
N GLN A 169 1.52 -20.73 -9.64
CA GLN A 169 0.50 -21.65 -10.14
C GLN A 169 0.12 -22.72 -9.09
N GLU A 170 1.07 -23.17 -8.27
CA GLU A 170 0.83 -24.18 -7.24
C GLU A 170 -0.06 -23.60 -6.13
N ALA A 171 0.21 -22.38 -5.67
CA ALA A 171 -0.65 -21.66 -4.75
C ALA A 171 -2.06 -21.45 -5.33
N ALA A 172 -2.15 -21.09 -6.61
CA ALA A 172 -3.43 -20.91 -7.30
C ALA A 172 -4.27 -22.21 -7.31
N GLU A 173 -3.64 -23.35 -7.58
CA GLU A 173 -4.27 -24.69 -7.54
C GLU A 173 -4.71 -25.06 -6.12
N ARG A 174 -3.87 -24.82 -5.11
CA ARG A 174 -4.22 -25.03 -3.70
C ARG A 174 -5.47 -24.24 -3.30
N VAL A 175 -5.61 -22.99 -3.75
CA VAL A 175 -6.81 -22.19 -3.48
C VAL A 175 -8.03 -22.76 -4.21
N ARG A 176 -7.88 -23.22 -5.45
CA ARG A 176 -8.98 -23.79 -6.24
C ARG A 176 -9.54 -25.08 -5.63
N GLU A 177 -8.66 -25.94 -5.12
CA GLU A 177 -9.02 -27.24 -4.52
C GLU A 177 -9.39 -27.13 -3.04
N GLY A 178 -8.84 -26.12 -2.36
CA GLY A 178 -9.03 -25.87 -0.94
C GLY A 178 -10.44 -25.38 -0.59
N LYS A 179 -10.79 -25.50 0.68
CA LYS A 179 -11.99 -24.90 1.28
C LYS A 179 -11.58 -23.87 2.32
N ALA A 180 -12.37 -22.82 2.48
CA ALA A 180 -12.18 -21.89 3.59
C ALA A 180 -12.38 -22.63 4.93
N ALA A 181 -11.49 -22.39 5.89
CA ALA A 181 -11.56 -23.02 7.20
C ALA A 181 -12.71 -22.46 8.05
N GLU A 182 -13.01 -21.17 7.86
CA GLU A 182 -14.14 -20.42 8.41
C GLU A 182 -14.11 -19.03 7.74
N GLY A 183 -15.26 -18.48 7.33
CA GLY A 183 -15.26 -17.15 6.69
C GLY A 183 -14.77 -16.04 7.63
N VAL A 184 -14.18 -14.93 7.12
CA VAL A 184 -13.74 -13.79 7.95
C VAL A 184 -14.86 -13.30 8.90
N ARG A 185 -16.10 -13.28 8.41
CA ARG A 185 -17.28 -12.92 9.22
C ARG A 185 -17.54 -13.86 10.39
N ALA A 186 -17.22 -15.15 10.26
CA ALA A 186 -17.40 -16.16 11.30
C ALA A 186 -16.25 -16.10 12.32
N ALA A 187 -15.01 -15.95 11.83
CA ALA A 187 -13.82 -15.90 12.67
C ALA A 187 -13.59 -14.54 13.37
N GLY A 188 -14.35 -13.51 12.98
CA GLY A 188 -14.27 -12.17 13.57
C GLY A 188 -13.08 -11.35 13.08
N TRP A 189 -12.68 -10.35 13.87
CA TRP A 189 -11.57 -9.45 13.51
C TRP A 189 -10.19 -10.01 13.83
N THR A 190 -10.10 -11.12 14.57
CA THR A 190 -8.81 -11.71 14.96
C THR A 190 -7.94 -12.07 13.75
N PRO A 191 -8.44 -12.77 12.70
CA PRO A 191 -7.64 -13.02 11.51
C PRO A 191 -7.24 -11.76 10.75
N VAL A 192 -8.13 -10.76 10.76
CA VAL A 192 -7.90 -9.48 10.06
C VAL A 192 -6.77 -8.70 10.73
N VAL A 193 -6.81 -8.56 12.05
CA VAL A 193 -5.77 -7.86 12.83
C VAL A 193 -4.45 -8.61 12.73
N PHE A 194 -4.47 -9.93 12.91
CA PHE A 194 -3.28 -10.77 12.75
C PHE A 194 -2.62 -10.55 11.37
N ALA A 195 -3.39 -10.68 10.30
CA ALA A 195 -2.87 -10.55 8.94
C ALA A 195 -2.37 -9.12 8.63
N ALA A 196 -3.10 -8.10 9.09
CA ALA A 196 -2.71 -6.70 8.91
C ALA A 196 -1.35 -6.38 9.57
N MET A 197 -1.09 -7.00 10.73
CA MET A 197 0.11 -6.78 11.53
C MET A 197 1.34 -7.57 11.08
N LEU A 198 1.19 -8.57 10.20
CA LEU A 198 2.31 -9.37 9.69
C LEU A 198 3.40 -8.48 9.09
N THR A 199 4.61 -8.68 9.59
CA THR A 199 5.83 -8.01 9.13
C THR A 199 6.32 -8.63 7.82
N PRO A 200 7.06 -7.88 6.99
CA PRO A 200 7.72 -8.42 5.81
C PRO A 200 8.65 -9.60 6.12
N GLU A 201 9.24 -9.64 7.32
CA GLU A 201 10.14 -10.73 7.71
C GLU A 201 9.39 -12.03 8.00
N GLU A 202 8.25 -11.96 8.70
CA GLU A 202 7.40 -13.14 8.94
C GLU A 202 6.89 -13.73 7.62
N LEU A 203 6.55 -12.86 6.67
CA LEU A 203 6.09 -13.26 5.34
C LEU A 203 7.22 -13.88 4.51
N ARG A 204 8.41 -13.27 4.53
CA ARG A 204 9.59 -13.84 3.86
C ARG A 204 9.90 -15.21 4.42
N ARG A 205 9.94 -15.33 5.75
CA ARG A 205 10.22 -16.61 6.41
C ARG A 205 9.21 -17.67 5.99
N ALA A 206 7.91 -17.36 6.00
CA ALA A 206 6.87 -18.27 5.54
C ALA A 206 7.07 -18.69 4.06
N ALA A 207 7.39 -17.74 3.19
CA ALA A 207 7.68 -18.00 1.78
C ALA A 207 8.92 -18.89 1.59
N THR A 208 10.00 -18.63 2.32
CA THR A 208 11.25 -19.40 2.19
C THR A 208 11.16 -20.79 2.82
N GLU A 209 10.43 -20.93 3.92
CA GLU A 209 10.31 -22.20 4.66
C GLU A 209 9.14 -23.06 4.12
N GLY A 210 8.31 -22.52 3.22
CA GLY A 210 7.16 -23.22 2.65
C GLY A 210 6.05 -23.51 3.67
N PHE A 211 5.99 -22.75 4.76
CA PHE A 211 4.97 -22.90 5.80
C PHE A 211 3.73 -22.07 5.46
N GLU A 212 2.55 -22.68 5.65
CA GLU A 212 1.26 -22.00 5.52
C GLU A 212 0.93 -21.18 6.78
N ILE A 213 0.94 -19.86 6.66
CA ILE A 213 0.50 -18.95 7.73
C ILE A 213 -0.98 -19.22 8.04
N LYS A 214 -1.32 -19.40 9.32
CA LYS A 214 -2.69 -19.52 9.80
C LYS A 214 -2.94 -18.50 10.90
N ALA A 215 -4.02 -17.74 10.78
CA ALA A 215 -4.39 -16.82 11.85
C ALA A 215 -5.09 -17.58 13.00
N PRO A 216 -5.00 -17.08 14.24
CA PRO A 216 -5.66 -17.74 15.37
C PRO A 216 -7.18 -17.72 15.19
N THR A 217 -7.78 -18.92 15.22
CA THR A 217 -9.24 -19.15 15.25
C THR A 217 -9.66 -19.15 16.70
N GLY A 218 -10.38 -18.12 17.15
CA GLY A 218 -10.50 -17.69 18.56
C GLY A 218 -11.23 -18.62 19.53
N GLU A 219 -10.80 -19.88 19.70
CA GLU A 219 -11.29 -20.78 20.75
C GLU A 219 -10.45 -20.77 22.05
N ALA A 220 -9.31 -20.07 22.10
CA ALA A 220 -8.52 -19.90 23.32
C ALA A 220 -8.44 -18.42 23.72
N GLY A 221 -8.31 -18.12 25.01
CA GLY A 221 -8.18 -16.77 25.56
C GLY A 221 -6.88 -16.07 25.18
N VAL A 222 -6.72 -15.74 23.89
CA VAL A 222 -5.46 -15.33 23.24
C VAL A 222 -5.25 -13.80 23.27
N VAL A 223 -5.99 -13.04 24.07
CA VAL A 223 -5.70 -11.59 24.19
C VAL A 223 -4.27 -11.38 24.74
N ASP A 224 -3.81 -12.26 25.65
CA ASP A 224 -2.43 -12.25 26.21
C ASP A 224 -1.36 -12.81 25.25
N GLU A 225 -1.69 -13.82 24.43
CA GLU A 225 -0.72 -14.47 23.53
C GLU A 225 -0.51 -13.69 22.22
N LEU A 226 -1.57 -13.03 21.72
CA LEU A 226 -1.47 -12.12 20.57
C LEU A 226 -0.65 -10.88 20.96
N GLU A 227 -0.81 -10.37 22.19
CA GLU A 227 0.09 -9.34 22.73
C GLU A 227 1.54 -9.84 22.72
N SER A 228 1.83 -11.02 23.30
CA SER A 228 3.20 -11.53 23.35
C SER A 228 3.87 -11.81 22.00
N LEU A 229 3.10 -12.14 20.95
CA LEU A 229 3.63 -12.39 19.59
C LEU A 229 3.78 -11.11 18.75
N LEU A 230 3.01 -10.06 19.04
CA LEU A 230 2.98 -8.81 18.26
C LEU A 230 4.00 -7.75 18.73
N PHE A 231 4.68 -7.94 19.87
CA PHE A 231 5.65 -6.98 20.40
C PHE A 231 7.10 -7.23 19.94
N ASP A 232 7.40 -6.97 18.66
CA ASP A 232 8.74 -6.50 18.23
C ASP A 232 8.61 -5.12 17.55
N PRO A 233 8.54 -4.03 18.35
CA PRO A 233 8.36 -2.68 17.83
C PRO A 233 9.57 -2.20 16.99
N GLU A 234 10.76 -2.78 17.19
CA GLU A 234 11.94 -2.41 16.41
C GLU A 234 11.96 -3.08 15.04
N GLY A 235 11.48 -4.32 14.94
CA GLY A 235 11.37 -5.08 13.68
C GLY A 235 10.35 -4.47 12.72
N ALA A 236 9.16 -4.12 13.22
CA ALA A 236 8.09 -3.52 12.41
C ALA A 236 8.48 -2.16 11.83
N ALA A 237 9.10 -1.30 12.65
CA ALA A 237 9.57 0.03 12.22
C ALA A 237 10.67 -0.05 11.15
N ARG A 238 11.64 -0.99 11.28
CA ARG A 238 12.71 -1.18 10.29
C ARG A 238 12.17 -1.66 8.94
N ALA A 239 11.21 -2.58 8.96
CA ALA A 239 10.66 -3.14 7.73
C ALA A 239 9.79 -2.13 6.96
N GLN A 240 8.99 -1.33 7.69
CA GLN A 240 8.21 -0.25 7.09
C GLN A 240 9.12 0.84 6.50
N MET A 241 10.23 1.17 7.18
CA MET A 241 11.18 2.17 6.70
C MET A 241 11.92 1.70 5.43
N ALA A 242 12.26 0.42 5.34
CA ALA A 242 12.87 -0.16 4.14
C ALA A 242 11.93 -0.13 2.91
N GLU A 243 10.64 -0.40 3.09
CA GLU A 243 9.65 -0.29 2.01
C GLU A 243 9.43 1.16 1.55
N ILE A 244 9.41 2.11 2.50
CA ILE A 244 9.29 3.53 2.18
C ILE A 244 10.55 4.02 1.44
N GLU A 245 11.73 3.57 1.84
CA GLU A 245 12.99 3.88 1.14
C GLU A 245 13.02 3.28 -0.27
N ALA A 246 12.54 2.05 -0.46
CA ALA A 246 12.42 1.44 -1.78
C ALA A 246 11.44 2.20 -2.70
N ALA A 247 10.29 2.64 -2.15
CA ALA A 247 9.32 3.46 -2.88
C ALA A 247 9.88 4.85 -3.23
N ALA A 248 10.63 5.47 -2.31
CA ALA A 248 11.26 6.76 -2.54
C ALA A 248 12.40 6.69 -3.56
N GLN A 249 13.14 5.58 -3.61
CA GLN A 249 14.22 5.36 -4.59
C GLN A 249 13.68 5.18 -6.02
N LYS A 250 12.48 4.58 -6.17
CA LYS A 250 11.76 4.51 -7.46
C LYS A 250 11.28 5.88 -7.94
N GLU A 251 10.85 6.76 -7.04
CA GLU A 251 10.49 8.16 -7.38
C GLU A 251 11.70 9.07 -7.67
N SER A 252 12.93 8.66 -7.31
CA SER A 252 14.15 9.45 -7.50
C SER A 252 15.04 8.96 -8.65
N ALA A 253 14.57 8.05 -9.49
CA ALA A 253 15.28 7.69 -10.71
C ALA A 253 15.51 8.96 -11.55
N PRO A 254 16.74 9.22 -12.03
CA PRO A 254 17.03 10.44 -12.78
C PRO A 254 16.23 10.46 -14.09
N GLU A 255 15.71 11.62 -14.45
CA GLU A 255 15.01 11.95 -15.71
C GLU A 255 15.82 11.65 -17.00
N GLU A 256 16.97 10.96 -16.90
CA GLU A 256 17.80 10.55 -18.05
C GLU A 256 17.17 9.42 -18.87
N GLU A 257 16.28 8.59 -18.30
CA GLU A 257 15.62 7.52 -19.05
C GLU A 257 14.46 8.03 -19.92
N VAL A 258 13.83 9.17 -19.54
CA VAL A 258 12.79 9.82 -20.34
C VAL A 258 13.40 10.62 -21.50
N ALA A 259 14.64 11.08 -21.39
CA ALA A 259 15.33 11.75 -22.49
C ALA A 259 15.73 10.75 -23.60
N ALA A 260 16.07 9.51 -23.25
CA ALA A 260 16.42 8.47 -24.22
C ALA A 260 15.20 7.98 -25.01
N GLU A 261 14.02 7.85 -24.38
CA GLU A 261 12.78 7.48 -25.08
C GLU A 261 12.25 8.60 -25.98
N VAL A 262 12.51 9.87 -25.66
CA VAL A 262 12.13 11.02 -26.52
C VAL A 262 13.09 11.19 -27.70
N GLU A 263 14.39 10.90 -27.54
CA GLU A 263 15.33 10.89 -28.67
C GLU A 263 15.06 9.73 -29.66
N GLU A 264 14.62 8.56 -29.18
CA GLU A 264 14.21 7.45 -30.08
C GLU A 264 12.87 7.71 -30.80
N GLU A 265 11.94 8.47 -30.22
CA GLU A 265 10.70 8.89 -30.92
C GLU A 265 10.96 9.99 -31.96
N GLU A 266 11.89 10.94 -31.72
CA GLU A 266 12.23 11.99 -32.70
C GLU A 266 13.03 11.43 -33.90
N GLU A 267 13.89 10.42 -33.72
CA GLU A 267 14.56 9.76 -34.86
C GLU A 267 13.57 8.96 -35.73
N HIS A 268 12.53 8.37 -35.13
CA HIS A 268 11.54 7.57 -35.85
C HIS A 268 10.49 8.41 -36.61
N GLU A 269 10.26 9.66 -36.18
CA GLU A 269 9.41 10.62 -36.92
C GLU A 269 10.17 11.24 -38.10
N ALA A 270 11.48 11.49 -37.97
CA ALA A 270 12.32 12.02 -39.06
C ALA A 270 12.51 11.02 -40.22
N GLU A 271 12.69 9.73 -39.94
CA GLU A 271 12.78 8.70 -41.00
C GLU A 271 11.45 8.52 -41.74
N LYS A 272 10.31 8.88 -41.11
CA LYS A 272 8.99 8.75 -41.71
C LYS A 272 8.62 9.92 -42.61
N GLU A 273 9.13 11.12 -42.33
CA GLU A 273 8.98 12.29 -43.20
C GLU A 273 9.87 12.17 -44.46
N GLU A 274 11.05 11.53 -44.39
CA GLU A 274 11.88 11.27 -45.59
C GLU A 274 11.29 10.20 -46.52
N GLU A 275 10.58 9.17 -46.00
CA GLU A 275 9.88 8.18 -46.85
C GLU A 275 8.62 8.77 -47.53
N GLU A 276 7.90 9.71 -46.91
CA GLU A 276 6.73 10.37 -47.52
C GLU A 276 7.13 11.38 -48.63
N GLU A 277 8.30 12.04 -48.54
CA GLU A 277 8.81 12.92 -49.60
C GLU A 277 9.34 12.16 -50.84
N GLU A 278 9.82 10.91 -50.68
CA GLU A 278 10.20 10.07 -51.83
C GLU A 278 8.97 9.49 -52.57
N GLU A 279 7.88 9.16 -51.88
CA GLU A 279 6.62 8.70 -52.53
C GLU A 279 5.90 9.82 -53.30
N GLU A 280 5.89 11.07 -52.80
CA GLU A 280 5.29 12.20 -53.54
C GLU A 280 6.11 12.60 -54.79
N GLY A 281 7.42 12.32 -54.81
CA GLY A 281 8.28 12.58 -55.97
C GLY A 281 8.08 11.59 -57.13
N GLU A 282 7.69 10.35 -56.85
CA GLU A 282 7.43 9.34 -57.89
C GLU A 282 6.03 9.52 -58.54
N GLU A 283 5.05 10.09 -57.82
CA GLU A 283 3.72 10.39 -58.40
C GLU A 283 3.73 11.59 -59.36
N GLU A 284 4.65 12.55 -59.20
CA GLU A 284 4.77 13.69 -60.13
C GLU A 284 5.48 13.33 -61.46
N GLU A 285 6.29 12.28 -61.51
CA GLU A 285 6.93 11.82 -62.76
C GLU A 285 5.98 10.98 -63.66
N GLU A 286 4.92 10.37 -63.11
CA GLU A 286 3.92 9.64 -63.91
C GLU A 286 2.86 10.55 -64.57
N GLU A 287 2.65 11.80 -64.10
CA GLU A 287 1.72 12.75 -64.73
C GLU A 287 2.31 13.53 -65.92
N GLU A 288 3.63 13.50 -66.17
CA GLU A 288 4.27 14.15 -67.34
C GLU A 288 4.38 13.25 -68.59
N GLU A 289 4.02 11.96 -68.53
CA GLU A 289 4.11 11.01 -69.66
C GLU A 289 2.76 10.67 -70.37
N ASP A 290 1.62 11.27 -69.99
CA ASP A 290 0.30 11.08 -70.66
C ASP A 290 -0.17 12.23 -71.58
#